data_AF-A0A9E1ABJ1-F1
#
_entry.id   AF-A0A9E1ABJ1-F1
#
_cell.length_a   1.000
_cell.length_b   1.000
_cell.length_c   1.000
_cell.angle_alpha   90.00
_cell.angle_beta   90.00
_cell.angle_gamma   90.00
#
_symmetry.space_group_name_H-M   'P 1'
#
loop_
_entity.id
_entity.type
_entity.pdbx_description
1 polymer ?
#
loop_
_entity_poly.entity_id
_entity_poly.type
_entity_poly.pdbx_seq_one_letter_code
_entity_poly.pdbx_strand_id
1 'polypeptide(L)'
;MSHPYKTRSGGATVTIFVPYDCRNHCPFCINKKEYADCTGFSVEAILRSIAVMDAITPECDFVFTGGEPFAQMGDLQRMLDAIPGTHKVYINTTFPVQPGCSAEEMIDFTRRNADKITCINVSRHLQRYVEESPDEVVAAIATPKRINCVLYKNYPADKLTEYVERWRKYNIPIQFRYDYTETTPENLYEEEHDKILQDLKKQFTYRGLDGCRMRNGFHFEYKGLHMTYHKTLPYSTIVETGEDGVTYDILYDILIKQNGDLHSDWTNVPLDVEKYRRVVFEPYDLKVLDGTVDF
;
A
#
# COMPACT_ATOMS: atom_id res chain seq x y z
N MET A 1 -9.13 29.08 5.83
CA MET A 1 -9.53 28.34 7.04
C MET A 1 -9.71 26.90 6.60
N SER A 2 -8.99 25.94 7.19
CA SER A 2 -9.06 24.53 6.77
C SER A 2 -10.29 23.84 7.38
N HIS A 3 -10.99 23.03 6.59
CA HIS A 3 -12.21 22.32 6.98
C HIS A 3 -11.94 21.31 8.10
N PRO A 4 -12.82 21.04 9.07
CA PRO A 4 -12.60 19.96 10.06
C PRO A 4 -12.21 18.63 9.40
N TYR A 5 -11.41 17.82 10.10
CA TYR A 5 -11.04 16.49 9.59
C TYR A 5 -12.16 15.47 9.83
N LYS A 6 -12.32 14.57 8.87
CA LYS A 6 -13.14 13.36 8.98
C LYS A 6 -12.35 12.14 8.52
N THR A 7 -12.59 10.96 9.07
CA THR A 7 -11.95 9.71 8.62
C THR A 7 -12.83 8.50 8.91
N ARG A 8 -12.50 7.34 8.33
CA ARG A 8 -13.22 6.08 8.58
C ARG A 8 -13.10 5.66 10.04
N SER A 9 -14.07 4.89 10.52
CA SER A 9 -14.03 4.21 11.81
C SER A 9 -12.76 3.34 11.87
N GLY A 10 -12.01 3.46 12.96
CA GLY A 10 -10.66 2.90 13.10
C GLY A 10 -9.53 3.86 12.71
N GLY A 11 -9.80 4.93 11.96
CA GLY A 11 -8.81 5.95 11.59
C GLY A 11 -8.31 5.86 10.15
N ALA A 12 -7.55 6.89 9.76
CA ALA A 12 -6.85 6.91 8.48
C ALA A 12 -5.69 5.91 8.53
N THR A 13 -5.32 5.33 7.40
CA THR A 13 -4.14 4.46 7.33
C THR A 13 -2.87 5.30 7.59
N VAL A 14 -1.99 4.85 8.46
CA VAL A 14 -0.73 5.54 8.75
C VAL A 14 0.40 4.91 7.95
N THR A 15 0.90 5.63 6.95
CA THR A 15 1.97 5.18 6.06
C THR A 15 3.32 5.74 6.51
N ILE A 16 4.27 4.86 6.83
CA ILE A 16 5.61 5.21 7.32
C ILE A 16 6.62 5.10 6.18
N PHE A 17 7.32 6.19 5.89
CA PHE A 17 8.42 6.21 4.93
C PHE A 17 9.76 5.87 5.60
N VAL A 18 10.36 4.77 5.14
CA VAL A 18 11.74 4.42 5.47
C VAL A 18 12.72 5.03 4.46
N PRO A 19 13.90 5.48 4.91
CA PRO A 19 14.80 6.31 4.09
C PRO A 19 15.71 5.49 3.16
N TYR A 20 15.64 4.16 3.18
CA TYR A 20 16.66 3.35 2.52
C TYR A 20 16.38 3.22 1.04
N ASP A 21 17.24 3.79 0.19
CA ASP A 21 17.07 3.66 -1.26
C ASP A 21 17.00 2.19 -1.70
N CYS A 22 15.89 1.82 -2.34
CA CYS A 22 15.69 0.50 -2.92
C CYS A 22 16.59 0.20 -4.12
N ARG A 23 17.39 1.18 -4.59
CA ARG A 23 18.30 1.13 -5.76
C ARG A 23 17.63 0.82 -7.10
N ASN A 24 16.33 0.55 -7.09
CA ASN A 24 15.52 0.36 -8.28
C ASN A 24 15.21 1.71 -8.95
N HIS A 25 15.02 1.67 -10.26
CA HIS A 25 14.79 2.85 -11.11
C HIS A 25 13.47 2.70 -11.87
N CYS A 26 12.42 2.27 -11.18
CA CYS A 26 11.10 2.09 -11.77
C CYS A 26 10.60 3.42 -12.37
N PRO A 27 10.12 3.44 -13.62
CA PRO A 27 9.71 4.68 -14.30
C PRO A 27 8.46 5.34 -13.70
N PHE A 28 7.70 4.61 -12.88
CA PHE A 28 6.51 5.08 -12.16
C PHE A 28 6.79 5.40 -10.68
N CYS A 29 8.05 5.35 -10.23
CA CYS A 29 8.39 5.65 -8.85
C CYS A 29 8.47 7.18 -8.64
N ILE A 30 7.44 7.77 -8.03
CA ILE A 30 7.46 9.21 -7.71
C ILE A 30 8.12 9.51 -6.35
N ASN A 31 8.19 8.51 -5.47
CA ASN A 31 8.70 8.65 -4.11
C ASN A 31 10.23 8.61 -4.04
N LYS A 32 10.94 8.41 -5.16
CA LYS A 32 12.41 8.34 -5.19
C LYS A 32 13.06 9.56 -4.51
N LYS A 33 12.45 10.74 -4.64
CA LYS A 33 12.91 11.98 -3.98
C LYS A 33 12.87 11.90 -2.46
N GLU A 34 11.91 11.18 -1.88
CA GLU A 34 11.71 11.07 -0.43
C GLU A 34 12.85 10.34 0.28
N TYR A 35 13.55 9.46 -0.43
CA TYR A 35 14.64 8.64 0.13
C TYR A 35 15.94 8.76 -0.69
N ALA A 36 16.02 9.74 -1.60
CA ALA A 36 17.28 10.13 -2.25
C ALA A 36 18.14 11.03 -1.33
N ASP A 37 17.50 11.74 -0.40
CA ASP A 37 18.16 12.52 0.64
C ASP A 37 17.72 11.98 1.99
N CYS A 38 18.62 11.34 2.73
CA CYS A 38 18.36 10.81 4.06
C CYS A 38 18.65 11.82 5.18
N THR A 39 18.93 13.08 4.84
CA THR A 39 19.23 14.13 5.82
C THR A 39 18.04 14.32 6.76
N GLY A 40 18.30 14.24 8.07
CA GLY A 40 17.28 14.39 9.10
C GLY A 40 16.47 13.12 9.40
N PHE A 41 16.82 11.96 8.81
CA PHE A 41 16.23 10.68 9.22
C PHE A 41 16.37 10.47 10.73
N SER A 42 15.27 10.07 11.37
CA SER A 42 15.27 9.78 12.81
C SER A 42 14.25 8.71 13.16
N VAL A 43 14.74 7.51 13.47
CA VAL A 43 13.92 6.43 14.05
C VAL A 43 13.21 6.92 15.30
N GLU A 44 13.90 7.67 16.18
CA GLU A 44 13.28 8.20 17.40
C GLU A 44 12.11 9.14 17.10
N ALA A 45 12.20 9.95 16.04
CA ALA A 45 11.10 10.82 15.64
C ALA A 45 9.94 10.03 15.07
N ILE A 46 10.21 9.03 14.23
CA ILE A 46 9.19 8.12 13.70
C ILE A 46 8.48 7.38 14.85
N LEU A 47 9.23 6.84 15.82
CA LEU A 47 8.66 6.17 17.00
C LEU A 47 7.73 7.09 17.81
N ARG A 48 8.11 8.37 18.00
CA ARG A 48 7.22 9.36 18.63
C ARG A 48 5.94 9.57 17.81
N SER A 49 6.05 9.66 16.49
CA SER A 49 4.89 9.87 15.62
C SER A 49 3.98 8.65 15.57
N ILE A 50 4.52 7.42 15.62
CA ILE A 50 3.74 6.19 15.81
C ILE A 50 2.94 6.29 17.11
N ALA A 51 3.56 6.66 18.23
CA ALA A 51 2.88 6.79 19.52
C ALA A 51 1.79 7.88 19.50
N VAL A 52 2.02 8.99 18.78
CA VAL A 52 0.98 10.03 18.60
C VAL A 52 -0.20 9.50 17.80
N MET A 53 0.03 8.74 16.73
CA MET A 53 -1.04 8.18 15.90
C MET A 53 -1.82 7.08 16.62
N ASP A 54 -1.14 6.17 17.32
CA ASP A 54 -1.78 5.16 18.18
C ASP A 54 -2.71 5.82 19.22
N ALA A 55 -2.24 6.86 19.90
CA ALA A 55 -3.03 7.57 20.90
C ALA A 55 -4.29 8.27 20.36
N ILE A 56 -4.33 8.61 19.06
CA ILE A 56 -5.49 9.27 18.43
C ILE A 56 -6.43 8.24 17.78
N THR A 57 -5.86 7.25 17.09
CA THR A 57 -6.58 6.21 16.35
C THR A 57 -5.99 4.82 16.66
N PRO A 58 -6.37 4.20 17.79
CA PRO A 58 -5.71 3.00 18.33
C PRO A 58 -6.01 1.70 17.54
N GLU A 59 -6.81 1.79 16.49
CA GLU A 59 -7.21 0.66 15.64
C GLU A 59 -6.91 0.90 14.16
N CYS A 60 -6.12 1.95 13.84
CA CYS A 60 -5.78 2.27 12.46
C CYS A 60 -4.80 1.24 11.87
N ASP A 61 -4.69 1.21 10.55
CA ASP A 61 -3.74 0.35 9.85
C ASP A 61 -2.40 1.08 9.69
N PHE A 62 -1.27 0.41 9.94
CA PHE A 62 0.07 0.93 9.63
C PHE A 62 0.65 0.28 8.37
N VAL A 63 1.31 1.07 7.53
CA VAL A 63 1.95 0.59 6.29
C VAL A 63 3.39 1.08 6.23
N PHE A 64 4.36 0.17 6.23
CA PHE A 64 5.76 0.51 5.95
C PHE A 64 5.99 0.56 4.44
N THR A 65 6.56 1.66 3.96
CA THR A 65 6.89 1.91 2.56
C THR A 65 8.12 2.82 2.45
N GLY A 66 8.39 3.36 1.28
CA GLY A 66 9.47 4.32 1.02
C GLY A 66 10.38 3.77 -0.05
N GLY A 67 11.67 3.69 0.25
CA GLY A 67 12.59 2.92 -0.57
C GLY A 67 12.46 1.42 -0.26
N GLU A 68 13.20 0.90 0.73
CA GLU A 68 13.21 -0.53 1.07
C GLU A 68 13.18 -0.78 2.59
N PRO A 69 12.02 -1.14 3.19
CA PRO A 69 11.91 -1.40 4.63
C PRO A 69 12.87 -2.46 5.18
N PHE A 70 13.21 -3.48 4.39
CA PHE A 70 14.10 -4.55 4.84
C PHE A 70 15.59 -4.17 4.83
N ALA A 71 15.95 -2.97 4.37
CA ALA A 71 17.35 -2.55 4.31
C ALA A 71 18.00 -2.29 5.67
N GLN A 72 17.21 -2.02 6.71
CA GLN A 72 17.67 -1.99 8.11
C GLN A 72 16.65 -2.69 9.01
N MET A 73 16.77 -4.02 9.09
CA MET A 73 15.85 -4.84 9.88
C MET A 73 15.85 -4.50 11.38
N GLY A 74 16.95 -3.96 11.91
CA GLY A 74 17.02 -3.49 13.30
C GLY A 74 16.05 -2.34 13.57
N ASP A 75 16.09 -1.31 12.73
CA ASP A 75 15.18 -0.16 12.84
C ASP A 75 13.74 -0.55 12.52
N LEU A 76 13.53 -1.43 11.52
CA LEU A 76 12.20 -1.98 11.22
C LEU A 76 11.62 -2.73 12.41
N GLN A 77 12.41 -3.57 13.10
CA GLN A 77 11.96 -4.28 14.31
C GLN A 77 11.56 -3.28 15.40
N ARG A 78 12.37 -2.25 15.66
CA ARG A 78 12.05 -1.23 16.67
C ARG A 78 10.73 -0.52 16.38
N MET A 79 10.46 -0.22 15.10
CA MET A 79 9.19 0.39 14.69
C MET A 79 8.01 -0.59 14.79
N LEU A 80 8.20 -1.87 14.45
CA LEU A 80 7.18 -2.91 14.62
C LEU A 80 6.82 -3.12 16.10
N ASP A 81 7.82 -3.15 16.99
CA ASP A 81 7.65 -3.35 18.42
C ASP A 81 6.87 -2.18 19.07
N ALA A 82 6.97 -0.98 18.50
CA ALA A 82 6.31 0.22 19.00
C ALA A 82 4.84 0.35 18.58
N ILE A 83 4.42 -0.36 17.52
CA ILE A 83 3.01 -0.40 17.11
C ILE A 83 2.30 -1.39 18.03
N PRO A 84 1.15 -1.06 18.66
CA PRO A 84 0.37 -2.04 19.43
C PRO A 84 -0.29 -3.16 18.60
N GLY A 85 -0.73 -4.24 19.25
CA GLY A 85 -1.36 -5.40 18.58
C GLY A 85 -2.79 -5.15 18.08
N THR A 86 -3.37 -4.00 18.41
CA THR A 86 -4.70 -3.55 17.94
C THR A 86 -4.68 -3.09 16.48
N HIS A 87 -3.51 -2.78 15.94
CA HIS A 87 -3.33 -2.34 14.56
C HIS A 87 -3.04 -3.50 13.62
N LYS A 88 -3.48 -3.37 12.37
CA LYS A 88 -2.95 -4.19 11.27
C LYS A 88 -1.69 -3.55 10.72
N VAL A 89 -0.72 -4.36 10.33
CA VAL A 89 0.56 -3.90 9.81
C VAL A 89 0.83 -4.49 8.44
N TYR A 90 1.10 -3.62 7.48
CA TYR A 90 1.46 -3.99 6.11
C TYR A 90 2.86 -3.51 5.77
N ILE A 91 3.57 -4.23 4.90
CA ILE A 91 4.90 -3.84 4.44
C ILE A 91 4.95 -3.90 2.92
N ASN A 92 5.31 -2.80 2.27
CA ASN A 92 5.58 -2.73 0.84
C ASN A 92 7.10 -2.82 0.61
N THR A 93 7.54 -3.80 -0.16
CA THR A 93 8.98 -4.11 -0.31
C THR A 93 9.27 -4.77 -1.65
N THR A 94 10.49 -4.68 -2.18
CA THR A 94 10.94 -5.58 -3.26
C THR A 94 11.50 -6.89 -2.70
N PHE A 95 11.62 -7.00 -1.39
CA PHE A 95 12.25 -8.08 -0.63
C PHE A 95 13.61 -8.47 -1.23
N PRO A 96 14.54 -7.52 -1.43
CA PRO A 96 15.78 -7.77 -2.14
C PRO A 96 16.74 -8.54 -1.25
N VAL A 97 17.45 -9.53 -1.81
CA VAL A 97 18.60 -10.13 -1.11
C VAL A 97 19.72 -9.09 -1.14
N GLN A 98 20.03 -8.48 0.01
CA GLN A 98 21.01 -7.39 0.08
C GLN A 98 22.40 -7.90 0.44
N PRO A 99 23.48 -7.24 -0.02
CA PRO A 99 24.82 -7.51 0.50
C PRO A 99 24.85 -7.31 2.03
N GLY A 100 25.22 -8.34 2.77
CA GLY A 100 25.26 -8.30 4.24
C GLY A 100 23.97 -8.72 4.95
N CYS A 101 22.93 -9.14 4.22
CA CYS A 101 21.73 -9.77 4.77
C CYS A 101 21.31 -10.94 3.86
N SER A 102 21.43 -12.15 4.36
CA SER A 102 21.04 -13.36 3.64
C SER A 102 19.53 -13.46 3.49
N ALA A 103 19.08 -14.18 2.45
CA ALA A 103 17.65 -14.48 2.28
C ALA A 103 17.07 -15.21 3.51
N GLU A 104 17.86 -16.06 4.17
CA GLU A 104 17.45 -16.79 5.38
C GLU A 104 17.17 -15.84 6.54
N GLU A 105 18.04 -14.86 6.79
CA GLU A 105 17.82 -13.84 7.83
C GLU A 105 16.55 -13.02 7.59
N MET A 106 16.26 -12.67 6.33
CA MET A 106 15.01 -11.97 5.97
C MET A 106 13.78 -12.87 6.19
N ILE A 107 13.85 -14.14 5.81
CA ILE A 107 12.76 -15.10 6.02
C ILE A 107 12.52 -15.30 7.53
N ASP A 108 13.58 -15.46 8.32
CA ASP A 108 13.52 -15.58 9.76
C ASP A 108 12.90 -14.35 10.42
N PHE A 109 13.18 -13.15 9.90
CA PHE A 109 12.50 -11.92 10.30
C PHE A 109 10.99 -12.03 10.11
N THR A 110 10.52 -12.50 8.95
CA THR A 110 9.07 -12.67 8.70
C THR A 110 8.45 -13.72 9.62
N ARG A 111 9.20 -14.79 9.96
CA ARG A 111 8.72 -15.84 10.87
C ARG A 111 8.56 -15.34 12.30
N ARG A 112 9.55 -14.57 12.80
CA ARG A 112 9.53 -14.00 14.15
C ARG A 112 8.41 -12.98 14.37
N ASN A 113 7.96 -12.33 13.31
CA ASN A 113 6.95 -11.26 13.35
C ASN A 113 5.61 -11.68 12.70
N ALA A 114 5.35 -12.98 12.56
CA ALA A 114 4.19 -13.49 11.83
C ALA A 114 2.84 -13.18 12.49
N ASP A 115 2.83 -12.99 13.81
CA ASP A 115 1.69 -12.53 14.59
C ASP A 115 1.44 -11.02 14.44
N LYS A 116 2.51 -10.26 14.15
CA LYS A 116 2.46 -8.80 14.05
C LYS A 116 2.11 -8.29 12.66
N ILE A 117 2.67 -8.93 11.62
CA ILE A 117 2.57 -8.47 10.24
C ILE A 117 1.35 -9.10 9.59
N THR A 118 0.37 -8.26 9.23
CA THR A 118 -0.87 -8.68 8.57
C THR A 118 -0.62 -9.13 7.14
N CYS A 119 0.18 -8.40 6.35
CA CYS A 119 0.53 -8.82 4.99
C CYS A 119 1.76 -8.10 4.44
N ILE A 120 2.59 -8.82 3.69
CA ILE A 120 3.71 -8.26 2.94
C ILE A 120 3.34 -8.16 1.44
N ASN A 121 3.38 -6.95 0.91
CA ASN A 121 3.17 -6.65 -0.50
C ASN A 121 4.52 -6.63 -1.21
N VAL A 122 4.80 -7.69 -1.97
CA VAL A 122 6.07 -7.85 -2.65
C VAL A 122 5.97 -7.35 -4.08
N SER A 123 6.72 -6.30 -4.40
CA SER A 123 6.74 -5.72 -5.74
C SER A 123 7.45 -6.66 -6.72
N ARG A 124 6.67 -7.17 -7.69
CA ARG A 124 7.16 -7.94 -8.85
C ARG A 124 6.39 -7.43 -10.04
N HIS A 125 7.11 -7.11 -11.10
CA HIS A 125 6.53 -6.43 -12.26
C HIS A 125 6.60 -7.34 -13.47
N LEU A 126 5.58 -7.25 -14.33
CA LEU A 126 5.53 -7.99 -15.57
C LEU A 126 6.72 -7.65 -16.49
N GLN A 127 7.10 -6.37 -16.53
CA GLN A 127 8.38 -5.93 -17.08
C GLN A 127 9.40 -5.79 -15.96
N ARG A 128 10.64 -6.17 -16.22
CA ARG A 128 11.70 -6.17 -15.20
C ARG A 128 12.23 -4.74 -14.98
N TYR A 129 11.71 -4.08 -13.95
CA TYR A 129 12.16 -2.75 -13.51
C TYR A 129 12.98 -2.77 -12.22
N VAL A 130 12.93 -3.88 -11.49
CA VAL A 130 13.55 -4.05 -10.17
C VAL A 130 14.51 -5.23 -10.17
N GLU A 131 15.49 -5.17 -9.26
CA GLU A 131 16.24 -6.36 -8.88
C GLU A 131 15.35 -7.24 -7.98
N GLU A 132 15.00 -8.42 -8.47
CA GLU A 132 14.10 -9.35 -7.81
C GLU A 132 14.90 -10.42 -7.07
N SER A 133 14.54 -10.70 -5.82
CA SER A 133 14.93 -11.95 -5.17
C SER A 133 14.23 -13.14 -5.85
N PRO A 134 14.83 -14.35 -5.81
CA PRO A 134 14.24 -15.55 -6.38
C PRO A 134 12.81 -15.79 -5.87
N ASP A 135 11.97 -16.38 -6.71
CA ASP A 135 10.57 -16.62 -6.34
C ASP A 135 10.44 -17.54 -5.12
N GLU A 136 11.38 -18.48 -4.95
CA GLU A 136 11.45 -19.40 -3.82
C GLU A 136 11.65 -18.65 -2.49
N VAL A 137 12.38 -17.53 -2.51
CA VAL A 137 12.57 -16.68 -1.34
C VAL A 137 11.27 -15.98 -0.97
N VAL A 138 10.53 -15.47 -1.97
CA VAL A 138 9.20 -14.86 -1.75
C VAL A 138 8.20 -15.90 -1.26
N ALA A 139 8.23 -17.11 -1.81
CA ALA A 139 7.37 -18.21 -1.40
C ALA A 139 7.63 -18.65 0.05
N ALA A 140 8.87 -18.50 0.54
CA ALA A 140 9.26 -18.84 1.90
C ALA A 140 8.86 -17.77 2.95
N ILE A 141 8.32 -16.62 2.54
CA ILE A 141 7.80 -15.60 3.48
C ILE A 141 6.70 -16.21 4.36
N ALA A 142 6.92 -16.15 5.67
CA ALA A 142 6.07 -16.81 6.66
C ALA A 142 4.76 -16.06 6.95
N THR A 143 4.72 -14.76 6.71
CA THR A 143 3.51 -13.93 6.84
C THR A 143 2.56 -14.16 5.66
N PRO A 144 1.30 -13.72 5.73
CA PRO A 144 0.52 -13.51 4.52
C PRO A 144 1.28 -12.60 3.55
N LYS A 145 1.19 -12.90 2.26
CA LYS A 145 1.86 -12.13 1.20
C LYS A 145 0.99 -12.04 -0.03
N ARG A 146 1.22 -10.99 -0.81
CA ARG A 146 0.72 -10.87 -2.18
C ARG A 146 1.75 -10.20 -3.06
N ILE A 147 1.68 -10.50 -4.35
CA ILE A 147 2.46 -9.80 -5.36
C ILE A 147 1.79 -8.48 -5.69
N ASN A 148 2.55 -7.40 -5.75
CA ASN A 148 2.08 -6.09 -6.22
C ASN A 148 2.73 -5.77 -7.56
N CYS A 149 1.93 -5.68 -8.63
CA CYS A 149 2.40 -5.53 -10.00
C CYS A 149 1.77 -4.30 -10.68
N VAL A 150 2.53 -3.22 -10.83
CA VAL A 150 2.12 -2.09 -11.68
C VAL A 150 2.18 -2.51 -13.15
N LEU A 151 1.05 -2.41 -13.85
CA LEU A 151 0.95 -2.61 -15.30
C LEU A 151 1.18 -1.26 -16.00
N TYR A 152 2.45 -0.90 -16.18
CA TYR A 152 2.85 0.42 -16.66
C TYR A 152 2.83 0.55 -18.18
N LYS A 153 2.14 1.58 -18.71
CA LYS A 153 2.10 1.94 -20.14
C LYS A 153 1.87 0.73 -21.06
N ASN A 154 2.83 0.44 -21.93
CA ASN A 154 2.80 -0.64 -22.92
C ASN A 154 3.36 -1.94 -22.31
N TYR A 155 2.70 -2.45 -21.26
CA TYR A 155 3.03 -3.75 -20.69
C TYR A 155 2.69 -4.88 -21.68
N PRO A 156 3.44 -6.01 -21.68
CA PRO A 156 3.22 -7.10 -22.63
C PRO A 156 1.99 -7.94 -22.22
N ALA A 157 0.80 -7.51 -22.64
CA ALA A 157 -0.47 -8.13 -22.24
C ALA A 157 -0.56 -9.62 -22.61
N ASP A 158 0.09 -10.05 -23.68
CA ASP A 158 0.19 -11.45 -24.12
C ASP A 158 0.95 -12.35 -23.11
N LYS A 159 1.72 -11.74 -22.20
CA LYS A 159 2.47 -12.41 -21.13
C LYS A 159 1.74 -12.49 -19.79
N LEU A 160 0.53 -11.93 -19.68
CA LEU A 160 -0.23 -11.94 -18.42
C LEU A 160 -0.47 -13.36 -17.90
N THR A 161 -0.93 -14.29 -18.75
CA THR A 161 -1.16 -15.68 -18.33
C THR A 161 0.12 -16.36 -17.85
N GLU A 162 1.25 -16.19 -18.55
CA GLU A 162 2.56 -16.71 -18.15
C GLU A 162 2.98 -16.16 -16.77
N TYR A 163 2.78 -14.85 -16.57
CA TYR A 163 3.07 -14.18 -15.31
C TYR A 163 2.18 -14.65 -14.15
N VAL A 164 0.90 -14.90 -14.41
CA VAL A 164 -0.01 -15.44 -13.39
C VAL A 164 0.38 -16.87 -13.02
N GLU A 165 0.74 -17.71 -13.99
CA GLU A 165 1.22 -19.08 -13.71
C GLU A 165 2.52 -19.08 -12.87
N ARG A 166 3.40 -18.08 -13.02
CA ARG A 166 4.61 -17.90 -12.17
C ARG A 166 4.27 -17.82 -10.68
N TRP A 167 3.15 -17.21 -10.29
CA TRP A 167 2.78 -17.07 -8.87
C TRP A 167 1.75 -18.10 -8.43
N ARG A 168 0.96 -18.64 -9.37
CA ARG A 168 0.03 -19.74 -9.11
C ARG A 168 0.74 -20.97 -8.56
N LYS A 169 1.95 -21.31 -9.04
CA LYS A 169 2.74 -22.45 -8.53
C LYS A 169 2.99 -22.39 -7.00
N TYR A 170 2.99 -21.20 -6.41
CA TYR A 170 3.17 -20.98 -4.97
C TYR A 170 1.87 -20.57 -4.25
N ASN A 171 0.76 -20.49 -4.97
CA ASN A 171 -0.52 -19.97 -4.48
C ASN A 171 -0.41 -18.57 -3.85
N ILE A 172 0.35 -17.67 -4.50
CA ILE A 172 0.52 -16.29 -4.03
C ILE A 172 -0.40 -15.37 -4.85
N PRO A 173 -1.37 -14.68 -4.22
CA PRO A 173 -2.29 -13.81 -4.94
C PRO A 173 -1.57 -12.60 -5.56
N ILE A 174 -2.15 -12.07 -6.63
CA ILE A 174 -1.58 -10.94 -7.39
C ILE A 174 -2.51 -9.75 -7.32
N GLN A 175 -1.97 -8.61 -6.92
CA GLN A 175 -2.60 -7.31 -7.02
C GLN A 175 -1.95 -6.53 -8.17
N PHE A 176 -2.63 -6.47 -9.31
CA PHE A 176 -2.32 -5.56 -10.38
C PHE A 176 -2.69 -4.13 -9.99
N ARG A 177 -1.89 -3.17 -10.43
CA ARG A 177 -2.08 -1.75 -10.15
C ARG A 177 -2.08 -0.95 -11.44
N TYR A 178 -3.02 -0.03 -11.56
CA TYR A 178 -2.93 1.06 -12.52
C TYR A 178 -1.86 2.06 -12.07
N ASP A 179 -1.34 2.85 -12.99
CA ASP A 179 -0.50 3.98 -12.62
C ASP A 179 -1.36 5.04 -11.92
N TYR A 180 -1.20 5.15 -10.61
CA TYR A 180 -1.98 6.09 -9.81
C TYR A 180 -1.71 7.55 -10.20
N THR A 181 -0.55 7.85 -10.81
CA THR A 181 -0.25 9.20 -11.32
C THR A 181 -1.13 9.60 -12.50
N GLU A 182 -1.73 8.63 -13.19
CA GLU A 182 -2.69 8.83 -14.27
C GLU A 182 -4.14 8.63 -13.81
N THR A 183 -4.39 8.31 -12.53
CA THR A 183 -5.76 8.11 -12.03
C THR A 183 -6.44 9.45 -11.74
N THR A 184 -7.66 9.61 -12.23
CA THR A 184 -8.52 10.77 -11.99
C THR A 184 -9.87 10.29 -11.46
N PRO A 185 -10.69 11.17 -10.85
CA PRO A 185 -12.05 10.81 -10.45
C PRO A 185 -12.89 10.23 -11.59
N GLU A 186 -12.71 10.72 -12.82
CA GLU A 186 -13.46 10.30 -14.00
C GLU A 186 -13.07 8.89 -14.46
N ASN A 187 -11.78 8.54 -14.40
CA ASN A 187 -11.30 7.23 -14.84
C ASN A 187 -11.25 6.17 -13.74
N LEU A 188 -11.47 6.57 -12.49
CA LEU A 188 -11.37 5.70 -11.31
C LEU A 188 -12.23 4.45 -11.49
N TYR A 189 -13.50 4.61 -11.86
CA TYR A 189 -14.46 3.52 -12.08
C TYR A 189 -14.78 3.25 -13.55
N GLU A 190 -14.04 3.87 -14.47
CA GLU A 190 -14.24 3.67 -15.91
C GLU A 190 -13.84 2.24 -16.31
N GLU A 191 -14.70 1.56 -17.06
CA GLU A 191 -14.52 0.16 -17.48
C GLU A 191 -14.48 -0.03 -18.99
N GLU A 192 -15.18 0.79 -19.77
CA GLU A 192 -15.41 0.58 -21.20
C GLU A 192 -14.13 0.81 -22.00
N HIS A 193 -13.34 1.81 -21.63
CA HIS A 193 -12.10 2.20 -22.30
C HIS A 193 -10.84 1.86 -21.51
N ASP A 194 -10.99 1.18 -20.39
CA ASP A 194 -9.87 0.66 -19.61
C ASP A 194 -9.22 -0.55 -20.29
N LYS A 195 -8.10 -0.28 -20.95
CA LYS A 195 -7.29 -1.30 -21.61
C LYS A 195 -6.82 -2.40 -20.67
N ILE A 196 -6.43 -2.09 -19.42
CA ILE A 196 -5.96 -3.09 -18.47
C ILE A 196 -7.10 -4.00 -18.06
N LEU A 197 -8.24 -3.43 -17.72
CA LEU A 197 -9.42 -4.20 -17.36
C LEU A 197 -9.85 -5.12 -18.52
N GLN A 198 -9.87 -4.61 -19.75
CA GLN A 198 -10.18 -5.42 -20.94
C GLN A 198 -9.19 -6.57 -21.13
N ASP A 199 -7.89 -6.32 -20.99
CA ASP A 199 -6.86 -7.35 -21.19
C ASP A 199 -6.91 -8.43 -20.10
N LEU A 200 -7.25 -8.06 -18.85
CA LEU A 200 -7.50 -9.01 -17.77
C LEU A 200 -8.78 -9.82 -18.00
N LYS A 201 -9.90 -9.17 -18.37
CA LYS A 201 -11.19 -9.84 -18.68
C LYS A 201 -11.09 -10.82 -19.87
N LYS A 202 -10.17 -10.59 -20.82
CA LYS A 202 -9.90 -11.52 -21.93
C LYS A 202 -9.23 -12.83 -21.48
N GLN A 203 -8.45 -12.80 -20.40
CA GLN A 203 -7.60 -13.92 -19.98
C GLN A 203 -8.07 -14.60 -18.69
N PHE A 204 -8.79 -13.89 -17.83
CA PHE A 204 -9.13 -14.33 -16.49
C PHE A 204 -10.62 -14.15 -16.19
N THR A 205 -11.13 -14.93 -15.22
CA THR A 205 -12.54 -14.88 -14.86
C THR A 205 -12.80 -13.70 -13.93
N TYR A 206 -13.52 -12.70 -14.40
CA TYR A 206 -13.98 -11.59 -13.56
C TYR A 206 -14.98 -12.06 -12.50
N ARG A 207 -14.86 -11.54 -11.28
CA ARG A 207 -15.63 -11.95 -10.10
C ARG A 207 -16.47 -10.83 -9.49
N GLY A 208 -16.00 -9.59 -9.52
CA GLY A 208 -16.73 -8.47 -8.96
C GLY A 208 -15.87 -7.22 -8.81
N LEU A 209 -16.49 -6.16 -8.30
CA LEU A 209 -15.90 -4.84 -8.09
C LEU A 209 -16.20 -4.38 -6.67
N ASP A 210 -15.17 -3.96 -5.95
CA ASP A 210 -15.30 -3.17 -4.74
C ASP A 210 -14.77 -1.75 -4.94
N GLY A 211 -15.17 -0.82 -4.07
CA GLY A 211 -14.60 0.51 -4.09
C GLY A 211 -15.13 1.48 -3.06
N CYS A 212 -14.42 2.59 -2.92
CA CYS A 212 -14.76 3.74 -2.11
C CYS A 212 -14.46 5.05 -2.86
N ARG A 213 -14.58 6.22 -2.21
CA ARG A 213 -14.37 7.52 -2.88
C ARG A 213 -13.03 7.66 -3.62
N MET A 214 -11.97 7.00 -3.14
CA MET A 214 -10.60 7.23 -3.65
C MET A 214 -9.94 6.03 -4.32
N ARG A 215 -10.54 4.84 -4.27
CA ARG A 215 -9.96 3.62 -4.85
C ARG A 215 -11.03 2.58 -5.20
N ASN A 216 -10.67 1.67 -6.08
CA ASN A 216 -11.46 0.47 -6.37
C ASN A 216 -10.58 -0.78 -6.51
N GLY A 217 -11.26 -1.92 -6.62
CA GLY A 217 -10.66 -3.23 -6.87
C GLY A 217 -11.55 -4.07 -7.77
N PHE A 218 -11.08 -4.38 -8.97
CA PHE A 218 -11.69 -5.39 -9.84
C PHE A 218 -11.11 -6.77 -9.49
N HIS A 219 -11.96 -7.72 -9.15
CA HIS A 219 -11.57 -9.05 -8.69
C HIS A 219 -11.63 -10.07 -9.82
N PHE A 220 -10.62 -10.93 -9.86
CA PHE A 220 -10.46 -11.96 -10.86
C PHE A 220 -10.05 -13.28 -10.23
N GLU A 221 -10.33 -14.37 -10.94
CA GLU A 221 -9.87 -15.71 -10.60
C GLU A 221 -9.28 -16.41 -11.82
N TYR A 222 -8.21 -17.17 -11.59
CA TYR A 222 -7.59 -18.03 -12.58
C TYR A 222 -7.08 -19.32 -11.95
N LYS A 223 -7.76 -20.44 -12.26
CA LYS A 223 -7.41 -21.79 -11.78
C LYS A 223 -7.24 -21.83 -10.25
N GLY A 224 -8.16 -21.18 -9.53
CA GLY A 224 -8.18 -21.08 -8.07
C GLY A 224 -7.29 -19.97 -7.49
N LEU A 225 -6.49 -19.27 -8.30
CA LEU A 225 -5.71 -18.12 -7.83
C LEU A 225 -6.56 -16.85 -7.86
N HIS A 226 -6.66 -16.17 -6.72
CA HIS A 226 -7.28 -14.85 -6.63
C HIS A 226 -6.32 -13.77 -7.10
N MET A 227 -6.87 -12.83 -7.88
CA MET A 227 -6.15 -11.65 -8.34
C MET A 227 -7.05 -10.43 -8.24
N THR A 228 -6.45 -9.27 -8.05
CA THR A 228 -7.18 -8.00 -8.07
C THR A 228 -6.48 -7.00 -8.97
N TYR A 229 -7.25 -6.09 -9.56
CA TYR A 229 -6.74 -4.94 -10.29
C TYR A 229 -7.29 -3.68 -9.63
N HIS A 230 -6.40 -2.83 -9.11
CA HIS A 230 -6.79 -1.64 -8.36
C HIS A 230 -6.40 -0.37 -9.09
N LYS A 231 -7.32 0.60 -9.09
CA LYS A 231 -7.04 2.01 -9.33
C LYS A 231 -7.15 2.78 -8.01
N THR A 232 -6.37 3.83 -7.87
CA THR A 232 -6.32 4.64 -6.65
C THR A 232 -5.91 6.06 -7.04
N LEU A 233 -6.60 7.07 -6.50
CA LEU A 233 -6.27 8.47 -6.74
C LEU A 233 -4.85 8.79 -6.21
N PRO A 234 -4.15 9.77 -6.82
CA PRO A 234 -2.80 10.18 -6.38
C PRO A 234 -2.80 11.02 -5.09
N TYR A 235 -3.97 11.16 -4.46
CA TYR A 235 -4.22 11.85 -3.21
C TYR A 235 -5.19 11.03 -2.38
N SER A 236 -5.17 11.27 -1.07
CA SER A 236 -5.91 10.54 -0.05
C SER A 236 -6.72 11.47 0.85
N THR A 237 -6.67 12.78 0.61
CA THR A 237 -7.62 13.75 1.20
C THR A 237 -8.72 14.09 0.20
N ILE A 238 -9.98 13.86 0.58
CA ILE A 238 -11.17 14.22 -0.21
C ILE A 238 -11.92 15.36 0.47
N VAL A 239 -12.21 16.43 -0.26
CA VAL A 239 -13.03 17.55 0.25
C VAL A 239 -14.48 17.32 -0.13
N GLU A 240 -15.36 17.19 0.87
CA GLU A 240 -16.78 16.89 0.67
C GLU A 240 -17.64 17.62 1.70
N THR A 241 -18.80 18.14 1.28
CA THR A 241 -19.82 18.68 2.20
C THR A 241 -20.75 17.56 2.62
N GLY A 242 -20.77 17.27 3.92
CA GLY A 242 -21.64 16.27 4.52
C GLY A 242 -23.10 16.68 4.52
N GLU A 243 -23.97 15.73 4.86
CA GLU A 243 -25.41 15.96 5.03
C GLU A 243 -25.74 16.96 6.15
N ASP A 244 -24.81 17.15 7.09
CA ASP A 244 -24.84 18.16 8.15
C ASP A 244 -24.52 19.58 7.67
N GLY A 245 -24.23 19.77 6.38
CA GLY A 245 -23.85 21.04 5.78
C GLY A 245 -22.42 21.47 6.07
N VAL A 246 -21.63 20.63 6.74
CA VAL A 246 -20.22 20.92 7.04
C VAL A 246 -19.35 20.36 5.93
N THR A 247 -18.47 21.20 5.38
CA THR A 247 -17.40 20.73 4.50
C THR A 247 -16.28 20.14 5.35
N TYR A 248 -15.81 18.94 4.99
CA TYR A 248 -14.75 18.21 5.68
C TYR A 248 -13.56 17.97 4.76
N ASP A 249 -12.37 17.92 5.35
CA ASP A 249 -11.20 17.28 4.76
C ASP A 249 -11.20 15.80 5.21
N ILE A 250 -11.66 14.89 4.35
CA ILE A 250 -11.77 13.46 4.64
C ILE A 250 -10.42 12.79 4.38
N LEU A 251 -9.78 12.27 5.43
CA LEU A 251 -8.45 11.67 5.37
C LEU A 251 -8.53 10.14 5.25
N TYR A 252 -7.92 9.58 4.21
CA TYR A 252 -7.77 8.13 4.01
C TYR A 252 -6.39 7.61 4.42
N ASP A 253 -5.35 8.42 4.19
CA ASP A 253 -3.99 8.15 4.65
C ASP A 253 -3.45 9.33 5.49
N ILE A 254 -2.50 9.03 6.36
CA ILE A 254 -1.60 9.98 7.03
C ILE A 254 -0.19 9.46 6.79
N LEU A 255 0.76 10.34 6.49
CA LEU A 255 2.13 9.96 6.23
C LEU A 255 3.02 10.33 7.42
N ILE A 256 3.83 9.39 7.89
CA ILE A 256 4.99 9.65 8.74
C ILE A 256 6.21 9.70 7.81
N LYS A 257 6.79 10.89 7.65
CA LYS A 257 7.99 11.10 6.85
C LYS A 257 9.22 10.56 7.58
N GLN A 258 10.33 10.42 6.87
CA GLN A 258 11.58 9.86 7.43
C GLN A 258 12.17 10.65 8.62
N ASN A 259 11.85 11.94 8.74
CA ASN A 259 12.24 12.80 9.86
C ASN A 259 11.21 12.77 11.02
N GLY A 260 10.14 11.98 10.90
CA GLY A 260 9.04 11.88 11.85
C GLY A 260 7.90 12.87 11.60
N ASP A 261 7.99 13.77 10.63
CA ASP A 261 6.92 14.73 10.35
C ASP A 261 5.63 14.02 9.91
N LEU A 262 4.50 14.56 10.36
CA LEU A 262 3.17 14.05 10.05
C LEU A 262 2.55 14.88 8.93
N HIS A 263 2.09 14.21 7.88
CA HIS A 263 1.43 14.83 6.74
C HIS A 263 0.04 14.21 6.55
N SER A 264 -0.92 15.04 6.17
CA SER A 264 -2.32 14.63 5.96
C SER A 264 -2.55 13.90 4.64
N ASP A 265 -1.59 13.94 3.70
CA ASP A 265 -1.69 13.32 2.38
C ASP A 265 -0.33 13.27 1.66
N TRP A 266 -0.29 12.58 0.51
CA TRP A 266 0.74 12.50 -0.53
C TRP A 266 1.07 13.84 -1.20
N THR A 267 0.31 14.91 -0.93
CA THR A 267 0.51 16.27 -1.47
C THR A 267 1.47 17.12 -0.64
N ASN A 268 2.15 16.54 0.36
CA ASN A 268 3.06 17.21 1.28
C ASN A 268 2.42 18.27 2.19
N VAL A 269 1.10 18.23 2.41
CA VAL A 269 0.42 19.10 3.37
C VAL A 269 0.65 18.59 4.80
N PRO A 270 1.27 19.37 5.71
CA PRO A 270 1.45 18.98 7.11
C PRO A 270 0.12 18.67 7.80
N LEU A 271 0.11 17.66 8.66
CA LEU A 271 -1.06 17.30 9.47
C LEU A 271 -1.19 18.27 10.65
N ASP A 272 -2.35 18.88 10.80
CA ASP A 272 -2.72 19.54 12.06
C ASP A 272 -3.14 18.47 13.08
N VAL A 273 -2.19 18.06 13.92
CA VAL A 273 -2.39 16.98 14.90
C VAL A 273 -3.50 17.31 15.89
N GLU A 274 -3.61 18.55 16.35
CA GLU A 274 -4.62 18.95 17.34
C GLU A 274 -6.03 18.96 16.73
N LYS A 275 -6.14 19.30 15.46
CA LYS A 275 -7.36 19.12 14.68
C LYS A 275 -7.69 17.64 14.47
N TYR A 276 -6.68 16.80 14.22
CA TYR A 276 -6.88 15.35 14.06
C TYR A 276 -7.28 14.66 15.37
N ARG A 277 -6.83 15.15 16.53
CA ARG A 277 -7.36 14.71 17.85
C ARG A 277 -8.86 14.89 18.00
N ARG A 278 -9.47 15.76 17.19
CA ARG A 278 -10.91 16.07 17.18
C ARG A 278 -11.58 15.58 15.89
N VAL A 279 -10.96 14.63 15.20
CA VAL A 279 -11.46 14.08 13.94
C VAL A 279 -12.85 13.49 14.12
N VAL A 280 -13.71 13.72 13.13
CA VAL A 280 -15.03 13.08 13.06
C VAL A 280 -14.88 11.71 12.42
N PHE A 281 -15.48 10.68 13.01
CA PHE A 281 -15.49 9.33 12.43
C PHE A 281 -16.75 9.11 11.59
N GLU A 282 -16.58 8.44 10.45
CA GLU A 282 -17.68 7.90 9.63
C GLU A 282 -17.51 6.38 9.42
N PRO A 283 -18.56 5.62 9.06
CA PRO A 283 -18.40 4.23 8.64
C PRO A 283 -17.43 4.12 7.46
N TYR A 284 -16.72 2.99 7.37
CA TYR A 284 -15.88 2.78 6.19
C TYR A 284 -16.77 2.66 4.94
N ASP A 285 -16.45 3.45 3.91
CA ASP A 285 -17.25 3.62 2.71
C ASP A 285 -16.89 2.62 1.59
N LEU A 286 -15.97 1.69 1.84
CA LEU A 286 -15.68 0.57 0.96
C LEU A 286 -16.92 -0.33 0.82
N LYS A 287 -17.37 -0.54 -0.42
CA LYS A 287 -18.57 -1.31 -0.75
C LYS A 287 -18.29 -2.26 -1.90
N VAL A 288 -18.96 -3.40 -1.90
CA VAL A 288 -19.11 -4.23 -3.11
C VAL A 288 -20.12 -3.53 -4.02
N LEU A 289 -19.69 -3.22 -5.24
CA LEU A 289 -20.49 -2.52 -6.25
C LEU A 289 -21.07 -3.49 -7.28
N ASP A 290 -20.37 -4.59 -7.54
CA ASP A 290 -20.78 -5.63 -8.48
C ASP A 290 -20.20 -7.00 -8.11
N GLY A 291 -20.89 -8.06 -8.51
CA GLY A 291 -20.42 -9.45 -8.41
C GLY A 291 -20.28 -9.98 -6.97
N THR A 292 -19.32 -10.87 -6.78
CA THR A 292 -18.98 -11.47 -5.49
C THR A 292 -17.52 -11.20 -5.18
N VAL A 293 -17.29 -10.43 -4.12
CA VAL A 293 -15.98 -10.10 -3.59
C VAL A 293 -15.88 -10.71 -2.19
N ASP A 294 -14.94 -11.62 -2.00
CA ASP A 294 -14.60 -12.15 -0.69
C ASP A 294 -13.51 -11.25 -0.07
N PHE A 295 -13.79 -10.69 1.11
CA PHE A 295 -12.89 -9.83 1.89
C PHE A 295 -11.99 -10.63 2.83
#